data_AF-A0A4R8UUJ7-F1
#
_entry.id   AF-A0A4R8UUJ7-F1
#
_cell.length_a   1.000
_cell.length_b   1.000
_cell.length_c   1.000
_cell.angle_alpha   90.00
_cell.angle_beta   90.00
_cell.angle_gamma   90.00
#
_symmetry.space_group_name_H-M   'P 1'
#
loop_
_entity.id
_entity.type
_entity.pdbx_description
1 polymer ?
#
loop_
_entity_poly.entity_id
_entity_poly.type
_entity_poly.pdbx_seq_one_letter_code
_entity_poly.pdbx_strand_id
1 'polypeptide(L)'
;MPFAPGVLERPALEVAPLLLGAVLTRGAVSVRITEVEAYLGRIDPGSHAFRGRTPRTATMFGPAGYLYAYFSYGMHVCANVVCSPEGEASALLLRGGEVIAGIDEARIRRPTSKTDADLARGPARLTKALGIVLGDDGADLGRSQTTSWVVRAPLMLKRM
;
A
#
# COMPACT_ATOMS: atom_id res chain seq x y z
N MET A 1 1.75 -0.68 16.35
CA MET A 1 3.21 -0.87 16.23
C MET A 1 3.56 -1.06 14.76
N PRO A 2 4.73 -0.62 14.28
CA PRO A 2 5.19 -1.00 12.95
C PRO A 2 5.27 -2.53 12.83
N PHE A 3 5.27 -3.05 11.61
CA PHE A 3 5.54 -4.47 11.41
C PHE A 3 6.92 -4.84 11.99
N ALA A 4 7.04 -6.03 12.59
CA ALA A 4 8.33 -6.52 13.05
C ALA A 4 9.30 -6.66 11.85
N PRO A 5 10.62 -6.50 12.07
CA PRO A 5 11.62 -6.72 11.03
C PRO A 5 11.42 -8.06 10.31
N GLY A 6 11.64 -8.08 8.99
CA GLY A 6 11.51 -9.30 8.17
C GLY A 6 10.07 -9.74 7.89
N VAL A 7 9.03 -9.18 8.53
CA VAL A 7 7.64 -9.60 8.27
C VAL A 7 7.25 -9.38 6.82
N LEU A 8 7.58 -8.22 6.25
CA LEU A 8 7.27 -7.86 4.87
C LEU A 8 8.23 -8.50 3.86
N GLU A 9 9.35 -9.06 4.30
CA GLU A 9 10.31 -9.77 3.43
C GLU A 9 9.81 -11.17 3.05
N ARG A 10 8.64 -11.58 3.53
CA ARG A 10 7.96 -12.80 3.10
C ARG A 10 7.23 -12.59 1.76
N PRO A 11 6.92 -13.67 1.00
CA PRO A 11 6.14 -13.57 -0.23
C PRO A 11 4.77 -12.88 -0.03
N ALA A 12 4.31 -12.16 -1.05
CA ALA A 12 3.05 -11.40 -0.99
C ALA A 12 1.84 -12.21 -0.49
N LEU A 13 1.72 -13.50 -0.82
CA LEU A 13 0.62 -14.35 -0.33
C LEU A 13 0.64 -14.56 1.19
N GLU A 14 1.82 -14.61 1.80
CA GLU A 14 1.97 -14.73 3.26
C GLU A 14 1.73 -13.38 3.95
N VAL A 15 2.11 -12.29 3.29
CA VAL A 15 1.97 -10.94 3.83
C VAL A 15 0.53 -10.42 3.69
N ALA A 16 -0.20 -10.83 2.65
CA ALA A 16 -1.57 -10.36 2.36
C ALA A 16 -2.51 -10.41 3.58
N PRO A 17 -2.66 -11.54 4.29
CA PRO A 17 -3.52 -11.61 5.46
C PRO A 17 -3.08 -10.70 6.61
N LEU A 18 -1.77 -10.44 6.73
CA LEU A 18 -1.21 -9.59 7.78
C LEU A 18 -1.46 -8.11 7.51
N LEU A 19 -1.56 -7.73 6.23
CA LEU A 19 -1.83 -6.36 5.81
C LEU A 19 -3.32 -6.00 5.93
N LEU A 20 -4.22 -6.98 5.95
CA LEU A 20 -5.64 -6.75 6.25
C LEU A 20 -5.83 -6.30 7.71
N GLY A 21 -6.49 -5.17 7.89
CA GLY A 21 -6.64 -4.50 9.18
C GLY A 21 -5.45 -3.63 9.59
N ALA A 22 -4.34 -3.68 8.82
CA ALA A 22 -3.21 -2.79 9.05
C ALA A 22 -3.62 -1.34 8.74
N VAL A 23 -2.94 -0.39 9.37
CA VAL A 23 -3.22 1.05 9.18
C VAL A 23 -2.07 1.68 8.42
N LEU A 24 -2.35 2.20 7.23
CA LEU A 24 -1.45 3.05 6.46
C LEU A 24 -1.79 4.51 6.75
N THR A 25 -0.81 5.27 7.23
CA THR A 25 -0.96 6.70 7.52
C THR A 25 -0.06 7.51 6.61
N ARG A 26 -0.60 8.62 6.08
CA ARG A 26 0.18 9.67 5.43
C ARG A 26 -0.33 11.05 5.87
N GLY A 27 0.55 11.84 6.48
CA GLY A 27 0.16 13.13 7.04
C GLY A 27 -0.97 12.95 8.06
N ALA A 28 -2.08 13.66 7.87
CA ALA A 28 -3.24 13.58 8.75
C ALA A 28 -4.20 12.41 8.47
N VAL A 29 -4.09 11.74 7.31
CA VAL A 29 -5.06 10.72 6.88
C VAL A 29 -4.52 9.33 7.21
N SER A 30 -5.33 8.53 7.91
CA SER A 30 -5.06 7.11 8.18
C SER A 30 -6.15 6.24 7.57
N VAL A 31 -5.74 5.22 6.84
CA VAL A 31 -6.63 4.22 6.23
C VAL A 31 -6.33 2.85 6.81
N ARG A 32 -7.36 2.21 7.39
CA ARG A 32 -7.33 0.79 7.72
C ARG A 32 -7.57 -0.02 6.45
N ILE A 33 -6.59 -0.83 6.06
CA ILE A 33 -6.64 -1.63 4.83
C ILE A 33 -7.66 -2.76 4.98
N THR A 34 -8.56 -2.89 4.01
CA THR A 34 -9.62 -3.91 4.01
C THR A 34 -9.56 -4.84 2.80
N GLU A 35 -8.84 -4.44 1.75
CA GLU A 35 -8.74 -5.21 0.51
C GLU A 35 -7.34 -5.03 -0.10
N VAL A 36 -6.72 -6.14 -0.47
CA VAL A 36 -5.42 -6.19 -1.15
C VAL A 36 -5.45 -7.22 -2.27
N GLU A 37 -4.55 -7.09 -3.24
CA GLU A 37 -4.32 -8.10 -4.28
C GLU A 37 -2.83 -8.39 -4.40
N ALA A 38 -2.47 -9.67 -4.39
CA ALA A 38 -1.10 -10.12 -4.43
C ALA A 38 -0.63 -10.32 -5.87
N TYR A 39 0.56 -9.78 -6.17
CA TYR A 39 1.28 -10.00 -7.41
C TYR A 39 2.59 -10.74 -7.13
N LEU A 40 2.84 -11.83 -7.87
CA LEU A 40 3.95 -12.76 -7.59
C LEU A 40 5.16 -12.57 -8.53
N GLY A 41 5.32 -11.34 -9.04
CA GLY A 41 6.45 -10.96 -9.87
C GLY A 41 6.61 -11.83 -11.11
N ARG A 42 7.78 -12.47 -11.24
CA ARG A 42 8.20 -13.16 -12.47
C ARG A 42 7.34 -14.38 -12.84
N ILE A 43 6.63 -14.96 -11.89
CA ILE A 43 5.77 -16.14 -12.12
C ILE A 43 4.30 -15.78 -12.38
N ASP A 44 3.97 -14.50 -12.32
CA ASP A 44 2.59 -14.00 -12.43
C ASP A 44 2.46 -13.07 -13.64
N PRO A 45 1.81 -13.51 -14.72
CA PRO A 45 1.57 -12.69 -15.92
C PRO A 45 0.80 -11.38 -15.66
N GLY A 46 0.05 -11.29 -14.56
CA GLY A 46 -0.62 -10.06 -14.14
C GLY A 46 0.29 -9.05 -13.46
N SER A 47 1.48 -9.47 -13.01
CA SER A 47 2.43 -8.59 -12.34
C SER A 47 3.19 -7.70 -13.33
N HIS A 48 3.39 -6.44 -12.96
CA HIS A 48 4.32 -5.57 -13.70
C HIS A 48 5.75 -6.12 -13.73
N ALA A 49 6.15 -6.91 -12.73
CA ALA A 49 7.46 -7.52 -12.65
C ALA A 49 7.57 -8.85 -13.41
N PHE A 50 6.52 -9.29 -14.12
CA PHE A 50 6.50 -10.55 -14.90
C PHE A 50 7.69 -10.65 -15.86
N ARG A 51 7.95 -9.55 -16.60
CA ARG A 51 9.06 -9.47 -17.57
C ARG A 51 10.41 -9.11 -16.94
N GLY A 52 10.50 -9.10 -15.60
CA GLY A 52 11.70 -8.74 -14.87
C GLY A 52 11.83 -7.25 -14.56
N ARG A 53 13.05 -6.86 -14.18
CA ARG A 53 13.37 -5.51 -13.71
C ARG A 53 13.51 -4.54 -14.88
N THR A 54 12.84 -3.41 -14.77
CA THR A 54 12.90 -2.26 -15.68
C THR A 54 13.02 -0.99 -14.83
N PRO A 55 13.32 0.19 -15.41
CA PRO A 55 13.29 1.44 -14.66
C PRO A 55 11.95 1.68 -13.95
N ARG A 56 10.83 1.36 -14.62
CA ARG A 56 9.47 1.50 -14.05
C ARG A 56 9.21 0.54 -12.89
N THR A 57 9.77 -0.66 -12.92
CA THR A 57 9.51 -1.70 -11.91
C THR A 57 10.61 -1.80 -10.86
N ALA A 58 11.63 -0.93 -10.93
CA ALA A 58 12.81 -1.00 -10.07
C ALA A 58 12.46 -1.06 -8.58
N THR A 59 11.45 -0.29 -8.15
CA THR A 59 10.94 -0.28 -6.77
C THR A 59 10.41 -1.65 -6.32
N MET A 60 9.75 -2.41 -7.20
CA MET A 60 9.27 -3.77 -6.89
C MET A 60 10.41 -4.77 -6.62
N PHE A 61 11.63 -4.49 -7.07
CA PHE A 61 12.82 -5.31 -6.83
C PHE A 61 13.69 -4.74 -5.70
N GLY A 62 13.26 -3.64 -5.06
CA GLY A 62 13.95 -3.02 -3.94
C GLY A 62 13.61 -3.69 -2.60
N PRO A 63 13.94 -3.05 -1.48
CA PRO A 63 13.66 -3.58 -0.16
C PRO A 63 12.15 -3.72 0.11
N ALA A 64 11.76 -4.76 0.85
CA ALA A 64 10.39 -4.89 1.35
C ALA A 64 9.96 -3.69 2.21
N GLY A 65 8.66 -3.39 2.18
CA GLY A 65 8.06 -2.26 2.88
C GLY A 65 8.16 -0.92 2.14
N TYR A 66 8.62 -0.93 0.89
CA TYR A 66 8.62 0.26 0.03
C TYR A 66 7.29 0.40 -0.71
N LEU A 67 6.91 1.63 -1.01
CA LEU A 67 5.72 1.96 -1.79
C LEU A 67 6.06 1.89 -3.27
N TYR A 68 5.43 0.96 -4.00
CA TYR A 68 5.46 0.96 -5.46
C TYR A 68 4.23 1.69 -6.01
N ALA A 69 4.43 2.92 -6.50
CA ALA A 69 3.38 3.79 -7.03
C ALA A 69 3.50 3.95 -8.55
N TYR A 70 2.37 3.84 -9.25
CA TYR A 70 2.37 3.93 -10.71
C TYR A 70 1.05 4.50 -11.27
N PHE A 71 1.11 5.05 -12.49
CA PHE A 71 -0.10 5.40 -13.24
C PHE A 71 -0.75 4.19 -13.88
N SER A 72 -2.03 3.99 -13.56
CA SER A 72 -2.95 3.07 -14.19
C SER A 72 -3.87 3.83 -15.15
N TYR A 73 -4.05 3.28 -16.35
CA TYR A 73 -4.90 3.83 -17.43
C TYR A 73 -4.71 5.34 -17.69
N GLY A 74 -3.50 5.87 -17.47
CA GLY A 74 -3.15 7.28 -17.73
C GLY A 74 -3.80 8.32 -16.82
N MET A 75 -4.63 7.92 -15.84
CA MET A 75 -5.46 8.86 -15.07
C MET A 75 -5.37 8.70 -13.55
N HIS A 76 -4.93 7.55 -13.07
CA HIS A 76 -5.03 7.21 -11.65
C HIS A 76 -3.71 6.65 -11.12
N VAL A 77 -3.29 7.12 -9.95
CA VAL A 77 -2.18 6.49 -9.22
C VAL A 77 -2.75 5.28 -8.49
N CYS A 78 -2.12 4.12 -8.68
CA CYS A 78 -2.27 2.95 -7.82
C CYS A 78 -0.99 2.78 -7.01
N ALA A 79 -1.09 2.14 -5.84
CA ALA A 79 0.05 1.96 -4.96
C ALA A 79 0.06 0.54 -4.36
N ASN A 80 1.27 0.01 -4.17
CA ASN A 80 1.50 -1.33 -3.65
C ASN A 80 2.50 -1.26 -2.50
N VAL A 81 2.42 -2.24 -1.60
CA VAL A 81 3.48 -2.50 -0.62
C VAL A 81 4.37 -3.60 -1.18
N VAL A 82 5.66 -3.29 -1.39
CA VAL A 82 6.66 -4.25 -1.85
C VAL A 82 6.92 -5.29 -0.75
N CYS A 83 6.96 -6.55 -1.16
CA CYS A 83 7.19 -7.73 -0.34
C CYS A 83 8.39 -8.53 -0.90
N SER A 84 8.75 -9.64 -0.25
CA SER A 84 9.94 -10.46 -0.58
C SER A 84 11.30 -9.79 -0.28
N PRO A 85 12.41 -10.56 -0.22
CA PRO A 85 13.74 -9.98 -0.07
C PRO A 85 14.13 -9.12 -1.28
N GLU A 86 15.05 -8.19 -1.08
CA GLU A 86 15.56 -7.36 -2.17
C GLU A 86 16.10 -8.21 -3.32
N GLY A 87 15.76 -7.82 -4.56
CA GLY A 87 16.05 -8.59 -5.77
C GLY A 87 14.95 -9.55 -6.19
N GLU A 88 14.00 -9.89 -5.31
CA GLU A 88 12.82 -10.69 -5.61
C GLU A 88 11.56 -9.84 -5.61
N ALA A 89 10.82 -9.83 -6.72
CA ALA A 89 9.61 -9.02 -6.81
C ALA A 89 8.37 -9.80 -6.37
N SER A 90 7.76 -9.37 -5.28
CA SER A 90 6.33 -9.57 -5.03
C SER A 90 5.74 -8.32 -4.38
N ALA A 91 4.45 -8.06 -4.54
CA ALA A 91 3.84 -6.86 -3.98
C ALA A 91 2.34 -7.03 -3.72
N LEU A 92 1.82 -6.18 -2.86
CA LEU A 92 0.39 -6.11 -2.53
C LEU A 92 -0.20 -4.80 -3.00
N LEU A 93 -1.06 -4.84 -4.02
CA LEU A 93 -1.86 -3.70 -4.42
C LEU A 93 -2.84 -3.34 -3.32
N LEU A 94 -2.85 -2.08 -2.90
CA LEU A 94 -3.81 -1.56 -1.96
C LEU A 94 -5.13 -1.28 -2.71
N ARG A 95 -6.10 -2.18 -2.56
CA ARG A 95 -7.37 -2.11 -3.29
C ARG A 95 -8.41 -1.29 -2.57
N GLY A 96 -8.38 -1.25 -1.24
CA GLY A 96 -9.32 -0.44 -0.50
C GLY A 96 -9.13 -0.47 1.00
N GLY A 97 -9.82 0.45 1.65
CA GLY A 97 -9.80 0.58 3.09
C GLY A 97 -10.84 1.56 3.63
N GLU A 98 -10.84 1.67 4.94
CA GLU A 98 -11.67 2.61 5.70
C GLU A 98 -10.81 3.75 6.23
N VAL A 99 -11.25 4.99 6.01
CA VAL A 99 -10.60 6.16 6.62
C VAL A 99 -10.95 6.20 8.10
N ILE A 100 -9.95 6.07 8.97
CA ILE A 100 -10.13 6.01 10.44
C ILE A 100 -9.58 7.25 11.16
N ALA A 101 -8.84 8.12 10.46
CA ALA A 101 -8.40 9.42 10.94
C ALA A 101 -8.21 10.38 9.76
N GLY A 102 -8.35 11.69 10.00
CA GLY A 102 -8.22 12.72 8.96
C GLY A 102 -9.39 12.76 7.98
N ILE A 103 -10.62 12.49 8.45
CA ILE A 103 -11.80 12.34 7.59
C ILE A 103 -12.10 13.59 6.76
N ASP A 104 -11.97 14.79 7.33
CA ASP A 104 -12.27 16.03 6.63
C ASP A 104 -11.28 16.30 5.50
N GLU A 105 -9.99 16.05 5.73
CA GLU A 105 -8.95 16.11 4.70
C GLU A 105 -9.21 15.08 3.58
N ALA A 106 -9.63 13.86 3.94
CA ALA A 106 -10.01 12.85 2.96
C ALA A 106 -11.22 13.27 2.12
N ARG A 107 -12.22 13.93 2.71
CA ARG A 107 -13.39 14.49 2.00
C ARG A 107 -12.99 15.61 1.05
N ILE A 108 -12.10 16.52 1.46
CA ILE A 108 -11.55 17.58 0.60
C ILE A 108 -10.88 16.97 -0.64
N ARG A 109 -10.10 15.90 -0.47
CA ARG A 109 -9.44 15.18 -1.59
C ARG A 109 -10.41 14.35 -2.44
N ARG A 110 -11.60 14.05 -1.92
CA ARG A 110 -12.62 13.20 -2.54
C ARG A 110 -14.00 13.86 -2.53
N PRO A 111 -14.17 15.05 -3.16
CA PRO A 111 -15.41 15.83 -3.06
C PRO A 111 -16.61 15.16 -3.74
N THR A 112 -16.38 14.16 -4.60
CA THR A 112 -17.42 13.41 -5.31
C THR A 112 -17.86 12.14 -4.60
N SER A 113 -17.28 11.81 -3.44
CA SER A 113 -17.72 10.67 -2.64
C SER A 113 -19.09 10.94 -2.03
N LYS A 114 -20.00 9.97 -2.13
CA LYS A 114 -21.37 10.09 -1.58
C LYS A 114 -21.43 9.82 -0.09
N THR A 115 -20.54 8.95 0.40
CA THR A 115 -20.45 8.54 1.80
C THR A 115 -18.98 8.44 2.22
N ASP A 116 -18.72 8.46 3.53
CA ASP A 116 -17.37 8.24 4.05
C ASP A 116 -16.82 6.85 3.68
N ALA A 117 -17.70 5.85 3.59
CA ALA A 117 -17.36 4.50 3.17
C ALA A 117 -16.91 4.39 1.71
N ASP A 118 -17.13 5.43 0.89
CA ASP A 118 -16.69 5.50 -0.51
C ASP A 118 -15.31 6.16 -0.68
N LEU A 119 -14.80 6.84 0.35
CA LEU A 119 -13.59 7.66 0.29
C LEU A 119 -12.37 6.89 -0.21
N ALA A 120 -12.18 5.67 0.30
CA ALA A 120 -11.05 4.79 0.00
C ALA A 120 -11.49 3.42 -0.56
N ARG A 121 -12.70 3.31 -1.13
CA ARG A 121 -13.22 2.09 -1.74
C ARG A 121 -12.78 1.95 -3.19
N GLY A 122 -11.59 1.40 -3.41
CA GLY A 122 -10.97 1.21 -4.72
C GLY A 122 -9.55 1.79 -4.76
N PRO A 123 -8.63 1.22 -5.57
CA PRO A 123 -7.20 1.53 -5.48
C PRO A 123 -6.90 3.00 -5.76
N ALA A 124 -7.51 3.56 -6.81
CA ALA A 124 -7.38 4.97 -7.16
C ALA A 124 -8.05 5.92 -6.15
N ARG A 125 -9.06 5.44 -5.41
CA ARG A 125 -9.77 6.25 -4.39
C ARG A 125 -8.95 6.29 -3.11
N LEU A 126 -8.41 5.13 -2.70
CA LEU A 126 -7.52 5.00 -1.57
C LEU A 126 -6.29 5.90 -1.72
N THR A 127 -5.62 5.86 -2.88
CA THR A 127 -4.46 6.73 -3.14
C THR A 127 -4.83 8.20 -3.05
N LYS A 128 -5.95 8.62 -3.66
CA LYS A 128 -6.43 10.01 -3.57
C LYS A 128 -6.79 10.42 -2.14
N ALA A 129 -7.49 9.60 -1.37
CA ALA A 129 -7.83 9.90 0.02
C ALA A 129 -6.57 10.09 0.88
N LEU A 130 -5.59 9.20 0.74
CA LEU A 130 -4.29 9.32 1.41
C LEU A 130 -3.41 10.43 0.82
N GLY A 131 -3.72 10.95 -0.36
CA GLY A 131 -2.94 11.98 -1.06
C GLY A 131 -1.74 11.43 -1.85
N ILE A 132 -1.66 10.11 -2.06
CA ILE A 132 -0.60 9.40 -2.82
C ILE A 132 -0.50 9.92 -4.25
N VAL A 133 0.69 10.39 -4.60
CA VAL A 133 1.09 10.87 -5.92
C VAL A 133 2.19 10.00 -6.49
N LEU A 134 2.47 10.12 -7.79
CA LEU A 134 3.51 9.33 -8.46
C LEU A 134 4.90 9.56 -7.85
N GLY A 135 5.19 10.78 -7.37
CA GLY A 135 6.47 11.11 -6.74
C GLY A 135 6.72 10.42 -5.40
N ASP A 136 5.74 9.68 -4.86
CA ASP A 136 5.92 8.85 -3.67
C ASP A 136 6.46 7.45 -4.00
N ASP A 137 6.68 7.10 -5.28
CA ASP A 137 7.31 5.82 -5.64
C ASP A 137 8.69 5.69 -4.97
N GLY A 138 8.93 4.54 -4.36
CA GLY A 138 10.14 4.27 -3.59
C GLY A 138 10.12 4.83 -2.16
N ALA A 139 8.99 5.38 -1.69
CA ALA A 139 8.86 5.80 -0.30
C ALA A 139 8.95 4.60 0.66
N ASP A 140 9.71 4.77 1.74
CA ASP A 140 9.82 3.80 2.83
C ASP A 140 8.62 3.93 3.79
N LEU A 141 7.84 2.86 3.94
CA LEU A 141 6.61 2.83 4.74
C LEU A 141 6.79 2.46 6.21
N GLY A 142 8.02 2.39 6.72
CA GLY A 142 8.25 2.24 8.15
C GLY A 142 9.56 1.57 8.57
N ARG A 143 10.57 1.45 7.70
CA ARG A 143 11.95 1.12 8.11
C ARG A 143 12.65 2.34 8.71
N SER A 144 12.30 3.54 8.29
CA SER A 144 12.85 4.81 8.78
C SER A 144 11.88 5.54 9.73
N GLN A 145 12.39 6.01 10.86
CA GLN A 145 11.62 6.78 11.87
C GLN A 145 11.30 8.21 11.43
N THR A 146 11.84 8.65 10.28
CA THR A 146 11.77 10.04 9.82
C THR A 146 10.74 10.26 8.70
N THR A 147 10.05 9.22 8.26
CA THR A 147 9.08 9.34 7.16
C THR A 147 7.71 9.79 7.67
N SER A 148 6.96 10.51 6.84
CA SER A 148 5.55 10.85 7.08
C SER A 148 4.60 9.66 6.90
N TRP A 149 5.17 8.45 6.78
CA TRP A 149 4.49 7.20 6.46
C TRP A 149 4.60 6.24 7.62
N VAL A 150 3.47 5.64 7.99
CA VAL A 150 3.48 4.56 8.97
C VAL A 150 2.51 3.48 8.54
N VAL A 151 3.04 2.26 8.35
CA VAL A 151 2.23 1.04 8.28
C VAL A 151 2.29 0.32 9.62
N ARG A 152 1.13 0.21 10.28
CA ARG A 152 1.01 -0.47 11.58
C ARG A 152 0.24 -1.77 11.42
N ALA A 153 0.75 -2.85 12.00
CA ALA A 153 0.03 -4.12 12.09
C ALA A 153 -1.32 -3.92 12.78
N PRO A 154 -2.35 -4.74 12.46
CA PRO A 154 -3.62 -4.70 13.16
C PRO A 154 -3.41 -4.84 14.67
N LEU A 155 -4.18 -4.11 15.47
CA LEU A 155 -4.29 -4.42 16.89
C LEU A 155 -4.89 -5.82 17.00
N MET A 156 -4.10 -6.80 17.43
CA MET A 156 -4.66 -8.10 17.80
C MET A 156 -5.60 -7.86 18.97
N LEU A 157 -6.91 -7.97 18.71
CA LEU A 157 -7.88 -8.14 19.77
C LEU A 157 -7.50 -9.47 20.43
N LYS A 158 -6.97 -9.42 21.66
CA LYS A 158 -6.81 -10.64 22.46
C LYS A 158 -8.18 -11.32 22.45
N ARG A 159 -8.28 -12.48 21.79
CA ARG A 159 -9.47 -13.32 21.94
C ARG A 159 -9.59 -13.58 23.45
N MET A 160 -10.69 -13.12 24.03
CA MET A 160 -11.08 -13.48 25.39
C MET A 160 -11.38 -14.96 25.46
#